data_AF-A0A3B8VI02-F1
#
_entry.id   AF-A0A3B8VI02-F1
#
_cell.length_a   1.000
_cell.length_b   1.000
_cell.length_c   1.000
_cell.angle_alpha   90.00
_cell.angle_beta   90.00
_cell.angle_gamma   90.00
#
_symmetry.space_group_name_H-M   'P 1'
#
loop_
_entity.id
_entity.type
_entity.pdbx_description
1 polymer ?
#
loop_
_entity_poly.entity_id
_entity_poly.type
_entity_poly.pdbx_seq_one_letter_code
_entity_poly.pdbx_strand_id
1 'polypeptide(L)'
;GYTEPTLDPVAMAETAADLSASLLLNPNRAARMVLQHSRDANQLSLQNLLTSIDSRTIKSAPVNGYEGTIQRGINTAVFRNMLGLATNRNASPDVSAITLAHIKNLQSWLNSQASSSKDNNWKSHYAYLSGLVTQMEKDPSSFETPPAPYTPPGAPIGSFDPTLGCEF
;
A
#
# COMPACT_ATOMS: atom_id res chain seq x y z
N GLY A 1 -11.44 -10.53 -8.49
CA GLY A 1 -11.15 -9.38 -9.38
C GLY A 1 -12.38 -8.50 -9.51
N TYR A 2 -12.25 -7.27 -9.98
CA TYR A 2 -13.38 -6.36 -10.17
C TYR A 2 -14.26 -6.73 -11.37
N THR A 3 -13.75 -7.52 -12.31
CA THR A 3 -14.44 -7.87 -13.55
C THR A 3 -14.76 -9.36 -13.69
N GLU A 4 -14.97 -10.09 -12.58
CA GLU A 4 -15.23 -11.53 -12.61
C GLU A 4 -16.43 -11.91 -13.52
N PRO A 5 -16.32 -13.02 -14.30
CA PRO A 5 -15.24 -14.00 -14.31
C PRO A 5 -14.06 -13.63 -15.23
N THR A 6 -14.06 -12.45 -15.86
CA THR A 6 -13.01 -12.06 -16.80
C THR A 6 -11.70 -11.70 -16.09
N LEU A 7 -10.57 -11.91 -16.78
CA LEU A 7 -9.26 -11.56 -16.27
C LEU A 7 -9.17 -10.05 -15.98
N ASP A 8 -8.83 -9.71 -14.74
CA ASP A 8 -8.71 -8.33 -14.29
C ASP A 8 -7.23 -7.96 -14.04
N PRO A 9 -6.57 -7.26 -14.98
CA PRO A 9 -5.18 -6.85 -14.84
C PRO A 9 -4.95 -5.81 -13.75
N VAL A 10 -5.97 -5.02 -13.42
CA VAL A 10 -5.88 -4.00 -12.35
C VAL A 10 -5.88 -4.70 -11.01
N ALA A 11 -6.81 -5.64 -10.78
CA ALA A 11 -6.83 -6.44 -9.57
C ALA A 11 -5.54 -7.26 -9.39
N MET A 12 -5.00 -7.86 -10.47
CA MET A 12 -3.72 -8.58 -10.40
C MET A 12 -2.56 -7.67 -9.97
N ALA A 13 -2.45 -6.48 -10.56
CA ALA A 13 -1.41 -5.53 -10.21
C ALA A 13 -1.57 -4.99 -8.78
N GLU A 14 -2.80 -4.68 -8.37
CA GLU A 14 -3.12 -4.26 -7.01
C GLU A 14 -2.77 -5.34 -5.99
N THR A 15 -3.12 -6.60 -6.26
CA THR A 15 -2.77 -7.74 -5.39
C THR A 15 -1.25 -7.92 -5.27
N ALA A 16 -0.50 -7.82 -6.38
CA ALA A 16 0.96 -7.91 -6.34
C ALA A 16 1.60 -6.75 -5.55
N ALA A 17 1.08 -5.54 -5.74
CA ALA A 17 1.51 -4.37 -4.98
C ALA A 17 1.17 -4.50 -3.49
N ASP A 18 0.00 -5.03 -3.14
CA ASP A 18 -0.44 -5.25 -1.77
C ASP A 18 0.45 -6.25 -1.03
N LEU A 19 0.79 -7.37 -1.67
CA LEU A 19 1.73 -8.34 -1.11
C LEU A 19 3.09 -7.71 -0.81
N SER A 20 3.60 -6.90 -1.75
CA SER A 20 4.89 -6.23 -1.57
C SER A 20 4.82 -5.16 -0.47
N ALA A 21 3.78 -4.33 -0.49
CA ALA A 21 3.58 -3.26 0.47
C ALA A 21 3.36 -3.78 1.89
N SER A 22 2.57 -4.85 2.07
CA SER A 22 2.32 -5.45 3.38
C SER A 22 3.59 -6.02 4.03
N LEU A 23 4.51 -6.56 3.23
CA LEU A 23 5.81 -7.04 3.72
C LEU A 23 6.72 -5.88 4.15
N LEU A 24 6.77 -4.81 3.35
CA LEU A 24 7.58 -3.61 3.63
C LEU A 24 7.04 -2.83 4.84
N LEU A 25 5.72 -2.66 4.91
CA LEU A 25 4.99 -1.89 5.92
C LEU A 25 4.50 -2.78 7.07
N ASN A 26 5.25 -3.83 7.39
CA ASN A 26 4.93 -4.70 8.51
C ASN A 26 5.17 -3.97 9.87
N PRO A 27 4.22 -3.97 10.83
CA PRO A 27 4.34 -3.23 12.09
C PRO A 27 5.58 -3.57 12.91
N ASN A 28 5.91 -4.86 13.05
CA ASN A 28 7.07 -5.31 13.82
C ASN A 28 8.39 -4.89 13.14
N ARG A 29 8.42 -4.90 11.81
CA ARG A 29 9.58 -4.46 11.04
C ARG A 29 9.76 -2.94 11.15
N ALA A 30 8.67 -2.19 11.05
CA ALA A 30 8.67 -0.74 11.23
C ALA A 30 9.16 -0.35 12.63
N ALA A 31 8.70 -1.02 13.68
CA ALA A 31 9.15 -0.78 15.05
C ALA A 31 10.66 -1.05 15.23
N ARG A 32 11.18 -2.15 14.66
CA ARG A 32 12.62 -2.43 14.65
C ARG A 32 13.42 -1.35 13.92
N MET A 33 12.91 -0.85 12.79
CA MET A 33 13.57 0.21 12.02
C MET A 33 13.64 1.53 12.78
N VAL A 34 12.55 1.92 13.45
CA VAL A 34 12.53 3.10 14.33
C VAL A 34 13.58 2.96 15.44
N LEU A 35 13.64 1.79 16.10
CA LEU A 35 14.62 1.53 17.15
C LEU A 35 16.07 1.50 16.63
N GLN A 36 16.30 0.97 15.43
CA GLN A 36 17.64 0.95 14.83
C GLN A 36 18.11 2.36 14.47
N HIS A 37 17.24 3.15 13.85
CA HIS A 37 17.54 4.54 13.49
C HIS A 37 17.77 5.44 14.71
N SER A 38 17.06 5.20 15.82
CA SER A 38 17.29 5.95 17.06
C SER A 38 18.63 5.64 17.73
N ARG A 39 19.20 4.46 17.47
CA ARG A 39 20.53 4.05 17.96
C ARG A 39 21.67 4.53 17.04
N ASP A 40 21.42 4.57 15.75
CA ASP A 40 22.38 4.99 14.73
C ASP A 40 21.66 5.74 13.61
N ALA A 41 21.89 7.05 13.55
CA ALA A 41 21.25 7.94 12.57
C ALA A 41 21.61 7.62 11.11
N ASN A 42 22.66 6.82 10.87
CA ASN A 42 23.01 6.37 9.52
C ASN A 42 22.12 5.23 9.00
N GLN A 43 21.34 4.60 9.88
CA GLN A 43 20.41 3.54 9.48
C GLN A 43 19.20 4.11 8.75
N LEU A 44 18.53 3.26 7.96
CA LEU A 44 17.30 3.63 7.27
C LEU A 44 16.20 4.00 8.29
N SER A 45 15.62 5.20 8.15
CA SER A 45 14.48 5.62 8.96
C SER A 45 13.16 5.19 8.32
N LEU A 46 12.12 5.03 9.15
CA LEU A 46 10.77 4.76 8.67
C LEU A 46 10.26 5.87 7.73
N GLN A 47 10.59 7.13 8.05
CA GLN A 47 10.24 8.27 7.21
C GLN A 47 10.86 8.15 5.81
N ASN A 48 12.15 7.78 5.72
CA ASN A 48 12.84 7.61 4.44
C ASN A 48 12.25 6.46 3.62
N LEU A 49 11.84 5.37 4.28
CA LEU A 49 11.15 4.27 3.61
C LEU A 49 9.82 4.75 3.01
N LEU A 50 8.97 5.41 3.81
CA LEU A 50 7.66 5.92 3.35
C LEU A 50 7.81 6.90 2.18
N THR A 51 8.74 7.86 2.28
CA THR A 51 9.03 8.80 1.18
C THR A 51 9.54 8.09 -0.08
N SER A 52 10.35 7.05 0.07
CA SER A 52 10.85 6.27 -1.07
C SER A 52 9.74 5.49 -1.77
N ILE A 53 8.81 4.92 -1.00
CA ILE A 53 7.63 4.22 -1.55
C ILE A 53 6.74 5.22 -2.29
N ASP A 54 6.40 6.35 -1.66
CA ASP A 54 5.58 7.42 -2.24
C ASP A 54 6.10 7.91 -3.58
N SER A 55 7.39 8.24 -3.65
CA SER A 55 8.03 8.79 -4.85
C SER A 55 7.97 7.84 -6.05
N ARG A 56 7.93 6.52 -5.80
CA ARG A 56 7.89 5.48 -6.85
C ARG A 56 6.48 5.04 -7.20
N THR A 57 5.47 5.45 -6.43
CA THR A 57 4.09 4.96 -6.57
C THR A 57 3.12 6.13 -6.64
N ILE A 58 2.61 6.60 -5.51
CA ILE A 58 1.54 7.60 -5.42
C ILE A 58 1.95 8.93 -6.07
N LYS A 59 3.22 9.34 -5.93
CA LYS A 59 3.78 10.58 -6.49
C LYS A 59 4.49 10.39 -7.82
N SER A 60 4.44 9.18 -8.40
CA SER A 60 4.99 8.94 -9.74
C SER A 60 4.16 9.68 -10.80
N ALA A 61 4.76 9.95 -11.96
CA ALA A 61 4.10 10.67 -13.03
C ALA A 61 2.83 9.93 -13.48
N PRO A 62 1.67 10.61 -13.57
CA PRO A 62 0.42 9.96 -13.95
C PRO A 62 0.45 9.52 -15.41
N VAL A 63 0.18 8.24 -15.65
CA VAL A 63 0.03 7.67 -16.99
C VAL A 63 -1.46 7.67 -17.37
N ASN A 64 -1.76 7.81 -18.65
CA ASN A 64 -3.13 7.83 -19.16
C ASN A 64 -3.59 6.45 -19.64
N GLY A 65 -4.90 6.32 -19.88
CA GLY A 65 -5.48 5.10 -20.47
C GLY A 65 -5.36 3.88 -19.57
N TYR A 66 -5.08 2.73 -20.20
CA TYR A 66 -5.05 1.43 -19.54
C TYR A 66 -3.98 1.32 -18.45
N GLU A 67 -2.75 1.74 -18.74
CA GLU A 67 -1.64 1.74 -17.77
C GLU A 67 -1.92 2.67 -16.58
N GLY A 68 -2.60 3.80 -16.82
CA GLY A 68 -3.05 4.69 -15.76
C GLY A 68 -4.01 4.00 -14.79
N THR A 69 -4.90 3.14 -15.28
CA THR A 69 -5.82 2.38 -14.41
C THR A 69 -5.06 1.38 -13.54
N ILE A 70 -4.06 0.70 -14.09
CA ILE A 70 -3.17 -0.19 -13.33
C ILE A 70 -2.39 0.59 -12.27
N GLN A 71 -1.81 1.73 -12.63
CA GLN A 71 -1.05 2.59 -11.71
C GLN A 71 -1.91 3.05 -10.53
N ARG A 72 -3.17 3.43 -10.78
CA ARG A 72 -4.12 3.79 -9.71
C ARG A 72 -4.42 2.61 -8.78
N GLY A 73 -4.56 1.38 -9.30
CA GLY A 73 -4.69 0.18 -8.48
C GLY A 73 -3.48 -0.04 -7.56
N ILE A 74 -2.27 0.10 -8.10
CA ILE A 74 -1.02 0.02 -7.32
C ILE A 74 -0.98 1.10 -6.22
N ASN A 75 -1.33 2.34 -6.56
CA ASN A 75 -1.39 3.44 -5.60
C ASN A 75 -2.37 3.16 -4.47
N THR A 76 -3.55 2.61 -4.79
CA THR A 76 -4.56 2.22 -3.79
C THR A 76 -4.02 1.14 -2.85
N ALA A 77 -3.38 0.08 -3.36
CA ALA A 77 -2.79 -0.96 -2.52
C ALA A 77 -1.71 -0.42 -1.57
N VAL A 78 -0.81 0.43 -2.08
CA VAL A 78 0.26 1.00 -1.27
C VAL A 78 -0.31 1.91 -0.18
N PHE A 79 -1.22 2.81 -0.56
CA PHE A 79 -1.85 3.74 0.37
C PHE A 79 -2.66 3.03 1.44
N ARG A 80 -3.38 1.97 1.05
CA ARG A 80 -4.09 1.07 1.93
C ARG A 80 -3.17 0.50 3.02
N ASN A 81 -2.00 0.00 2.64
CA ASN A 81 -1.05 -0.57 3.60
C ASN A 81 -0.46 0.51 4.54
N MET A 82 -0.30 1.76 4.08
CA MET A 82 0.09 2.87 4.95
C MET A 82 -0.99 3.20 5.98
N LEU A 83 -2.26 3.28 5.57
CA LEU A 83 -3.39 3.47 6.47
C LEU A 83 -3.47 2.34 7.51
N GLY A 84 -3.34 1.09 7.05
CA GLY A 84 -3.33 -0.07 7.92
C GLY A 84 -2.17 -0.08 8.92
N LEU A 85 -0.99 0.42 8.55
CA LEU A 85 0.14 0.59 9.47
C LEU A 85 -0.14 1.68 10.51
N ALA A 86 -0.74 2.79 10.10
CA ALA A 86 -1.08 3.91 10.97
C ALA A 86 -2.14 3.56 12.03
N THR A 87 -3.14 2.77 11.65
CA THR A 87 -4.25 2.36 12.53
C THR A 87 -4.03 1.03 13.25
N ASN A 88 -2.87 0.39 13.04
CA ASN A 88 -2.59 -0.92 13.63
C ASN A 88 -2.45 -0.83 15.16
N ARG A 89 -3.31 -1.53 15.90
CA ARG A 89 -3.25 -1.59 17.37
C ARG A 89 -1.98 -2.25 17.92
N ASN A 90 -1.29 -3.05 17.10
CA ASN A 90 -0.02 -3.71 17.47
C ASN A 90 1.21 -2.91 17.05
N ALA A 91 1.05 -1.79 16.33
CA ALA A 91 2.18 -0.90 16.02
C ALA A 91 2.62 -0.14 17.28
N SER A 92 3.91 0.21 17.36
CA SER A 92 4.38 1.07 18.44
C SER A 92 3.84 2.50 18.25
N PRO A 93 3.68 3.28 19.33
CA PRO A 93 3.22 4.67 19.23
C PRO A 93 4.03 5.53 18.26
N ASP A 94 5.36 5.35 18.23
CA ASP A 94 6.24 6.07 17.30
C ASP A 94 5.97 5.69 15.83
N VAL A 95 5.74 4.40 15.53
CA VAL A 95 5.41 3.95 14.18
C VAL A 95 4.09 4.57 13.73
N SER A 96 3.06 4.51 14.56
CA SER A 96 1.77 5.14 14.26
C SER A 96 1.91 6.65 14.09
N ALA A 97 2.63 7.34 14.98
CA ALA A 97 2.82 8.79 14.92
C ALA A 97 3.56 9.24 13.65
N ILE A 98 4.67 8.57 13.30
CA ILE A 98 5.45 8.86 12.09
C ILE A 98 4.59 8.60 10.84
N THR A 99 3.89 7.46 10.80
CA THR A 99 3.07 7.10 9.65
C THR A 99 1.87 8.03 9.48
N LEU A 100 1.19 8.41 10.56
CA LEU A 100 0.10 9.39 10.53
C LEU A 100 0.58 10.77 10.06
N ALA A 101 1.72 11.25 10.56
CA ALA A 101 2.30 12.51 10.11
C ALA A 101 2.63 12.47 8.61
N HIS A 102 3.16 11.34 8.13
CA HIS A 102 3.41 11.12 6.72
C HIS A 102 2.13 11.15 5.88
N ILE A 103 1.07 10.44 6.32
CA ILE A 103 -0.23 10.40 5.64
C ILE A 103 -0.86 11.79 5.57
N LYS A 104 -0.76 12.61 6.61
CA LYS A 104 -1.28 14.00 6.59
C LYS A 104 -0.57 14.87 5.55
N ASN A 105 0.75 14.76 5.45
CA ASN A 105 1.51 15.45 4.41
C ASN A 105 1.13 14.96 3.01
N LEU A 106 0.92 13.65 2.87
CA LEU A 106 0.47 13.04 1.63
C LEU A 106 -0.96 13.49 1.26
N GLN A 107 -1.88 13.60 2.22
CA GLN A 107 -3.24 14.10 2.02
C GLN A 107 -3.23 15.53 1.49
N SER A 108 -2.39 16.41 2.03
CA SER A 108 -2.21 17.77 1.51
C SER A 108 -1.77 17.76 0.05
N TRP A 109 -0.79 16.91 -0.29
CA TRP A 109 -0.34 16.73 -1.68
C TRP A 109 -1.46 16.18 -2.58
N LEU A 110 -2.22 15.18 -2.13
CA LEU A 110 -3.35 14.59 -2.85
C LEU A 110 -4.43 15.65 -3.15
N ASN A 111 -4.77 16.50 -2.18
CA ASN A 111 -5.72 17.59 -2.35
C ASN A 111 -5.24 18.62 -3.38
N SER A 112 -3.95 18.95 -3.37
CA SER A 112 -3.34 19.81 -4.38
C SER A 112 -3.45 19.20 -5.79
N GLN A 113 -3.09 17.92 -5.94
CA GLN A 113 -3.19 17.22 -7.23
C GLN A 113 -4.63 17.06 -7.73
N ALA A 114 -5.59 16.77 -6.85
CA ALA A 114 -7.00 16.73 -7.20
C ALA A 114 -7.52 18.08 -7.72
N SER A 115 -6.94 19.19 -7.24
CA SER A 115 -7.33 20.53 -7.66
C SER A 115 -6.69 20.94 -9.00
N SER A 116 -5.46 20.50 -9.26
CA SER A 116 -4.69 20.89 -10.45
C SER A 116 -4.75 19.91 -11.62
N SER A 117 -5.13 18.64 -11.39
CA SER A 117 -5.17 17.62 -12.43
C SER A 117 -6.17 17.98 -13.54
N LYS A 118 -5.71 17.91 -14.78
CA LYS A 118 -6.55 18.09 -15.98
C LYS A 118 -7.30 16.82 -16.37
N ASP A 119 -6.78 15.65 -15.97
CA ASP A 119 -7.44 14.37 -16.20
C ASP A 119 -8.43 14.06 -15.08
N ASN A 120 -9.68 13.78 -15.45
CA ASN A 120 -10.78 13.54 -14.51
C ASN A 120 -10.61 12.24 -13.71
N ASN A 121 -10.00 11.19 -14.28
CA ASN A 121 -9.76 9.92 -13.59
C ASN A 121 -8.69 10.07 -12.52
N TRP A 122 -7.62 10.83 -12.81
CA TRP A 122 -6.60 11.16 -11.83
C TRP A 122 -7.14 12.08 -10.75
N LYS A 123 -7.93 13.09 -11.13
CA LYS A 123 -8.60 13.97 -10.19
C LYS A 123 -9.48 13.20 -9.19
N SER A 124 -10.33 12.31 -9.68
CA SER A 124 -11.20 11.50 -8.82
C SER A 124 -10.41 10.53 -7.95
N HIS A 125 -9.32 9.96 -8.47
CA HIS A 125 -8.46 9.07 -7.70
C HIS A 125 -7.75 9.77 -6.54
N TYR A 126 -7.16 10.94 -6.77
CA TYR A 126 -6.53 11.71 -5.69
C TYR A 126 -7.55 12.14 -4.63
N ALA A 127 -8.75 12.56 -5.07
CA ALA A 127 -9.86 12.88 -4.16
C ALA A 127 -10.31 11.66 -3.35
N TYR A 128 -10.38 10.48 -3.97
CA TYR A 128 -10.72 9.23 -3.29
C TYR A 128 -9.71 8.88 -2.19
N LEU A 129 -8.40 8.90 -2.49
CA LEU A 129 -7.37 8.62 -1.49
C LEU A 129 -7.38 9.64 -0.35
N SER A 130 -7.55 10.92 -0.66
CA SER A 130 -7.72 11.96 0.37
C SER A 130 -8.97 11.73 1.23
N GLY A 131 -10.06 11.29 0.62
CA GLY A 131 -11.31 10.95 1.30
C GLY A 131 -11.16 9.81 2.31
N LEU A 132 -10.32 8.81 2.02
CA LEU A 132 -10.01 7.74 2.97
C LEU A 132 -9.33 8.27 4.24
N VAL A 133 -8.44 9.26 4.11
CA VAL A 133 -7.81 9.90 5.27
C VAL A 133 -8.86 10.66 6.09
N THR A 134 -9.71 11.44 5.43
CA THR A 134 -10.80 12.17 6.09
C THR A 134 -11.75 11.22 6.84
N GLN A 135 -12.06 10.06 6.25
CA GLN A 135 -12.88 9.03 6.89
C GLN A 135 -12.20 8.44 8.12
N MET A 136 -10.91 8.10 8.00
CA MET A 136 -10.09 7.60 9.10
C MET A 136 -10.00 8.62 10.25
N GLU A 137 -9.85 9.90 9.96
CA GLU A 137 -9.79 10.96 10.97
C GLU A 137 -11.14 11.19 11.67
N LYS A 138 -12.24 11.03 10.93
CA LYS A 138 -13.60 11.24 11.45
C LYS A 138 -14.02 10.14 12.42
N ASP A 139 -13.70 8.89 12.12
CA ASP A 139 -14.05 7.75 12.96
C ASP A 139 -12.92 6.71 13.05
N PRO A 140 -11.84 6.99 13.82
CA PRO A 140 -10.68 6.12 13.88
C PRO A 140 -10.96 4.74 14.48
N SER A 141 -11.98 4.62 15.33
CA SER A 141 -12.28 3.37 16.04
C SER A 141 -13.03 2.36 15.17
N SER A 142 -13.80 2.83 14.18
CA SER A 142 -14.52 1.99 13.22
C SER A 142 -13.84 1.91 11.85
N PHE A 143 -12.81 2.72 11.60
CA PHE A 143 -12.13 2.75 10.32
C PHE A 143 -11.47 1.41 10.00
N GLU A 144 -12.05 0.68 9.05
CA GLU A 144 -11.44 -0.47 8.43
C GLU A 144 -10.77 -0.06 7.13
N THR A 145 -9.54 -0.54 6.99
CA THR A 145 -8.78 -0.37 5.76
C THR A 145 -9.51 -1.13 4.64
N PRO A 146 -9.80 -0.51 3.47
CA PRO A 146 -10.55 -1.18 2.40
C PRO A 146 -9.93 -2.53 2.05
N PRO A 147 -10.67 -3.60 1.76
CA PRO A 147 -10.08 -4.91 1.52
C PRO A 147 -9.23 -4.93 0.23
N ALA A 148 -8.20 -5.78 0.22
CA ALA A 148 -7.44 -6.10 -0.99
C ALA A 148 -8.23 -7.01 -1.94
N PRO A 149 -7.98 -6.94 -3.26
CA PRO A 149 -8.53 -7.91 -4.19
C PRO A 149 -8.06 -9.31 -3.82
N TYR A 150 -8.94 -10.29 -3.99
CA TYR A 150 -8.70 -11.68 -3.62
C TYR A 150 -7.41 -12.23 -4.25
N THR A 151 -6.49 -12.70 -3.40
CA THR A 151 -5.36 -13.54 -3.80
C THR A 151 -5.83 -14.99 -3.95
N PRO A 152 -5.73 -15.60 -5.14
CA PRO A 152 -5.95 -17.04 -5.24
C PRO A 152 -4.89 -17.77 -4.39
N PRO A 153 -5.26 -18.85 -3.67
CA PRO A 153 -4.32 -19.62 -2.88
C PRO A 153 -3.24 -20.17 -3.81
N GLY A 154 -1.97 -19.95 -3.46
CA GLY A 154 -0.87 -20.60 -4.15
C GLY A 154 -1.06 -22.11 -4.07
N ALA A 155 -1.04 -22.79 -5.22
CA ALA A 155 -1.04 -24.25 -5.23
C ALA A 155 0.21 -24.76 -4.49
N PRO A 156 0.14 -25.87 -3.74
CA PRO A 156 1.29 -26.41 -3.04
C PRO A 156 2.44 -26.65 -4.03
N ILE A 157 3.53 -25.93 -3.82
CA ILE A 157 4.79 -26.20 -4.50
C ILE A 157 5.40 -27.40 -3.80
N GLY A 158 5.31 -28.57 -4.45
CA GLY A 158 5.87 -29.82 -3.96
C GLY A 158 4.88 -30.73 -3.24
N SER A 159 3.73 -31.04 -3.85
CA SER A 159 3.13 -32.35 -3.58
C SER A 159 4.16 -33.39 -4.02
N PHE A 160 4.85 -34.00 -3.04
CA PHE A 160 5.68 -35.17 -3.26
C PHE A 160 4.84 -36.18 -4.04
N ASP A 161 5.16 -36.36 -5.31
CA ASP A 161 4.64 -37.47 -6.09
C ASP A 161 5.54 -38.67 -5.75
N PRO A 162 5.03 -39.68 -5.01
CA PRO A 162 5.83 -40.86 -4.67
C PRO A 162 6.23 -41.69 -5.91
N THR A 163 5.67 -41.39 -7.08
CA THR A 163 5.93 -42.13 -8.32
C THR A 163 7.12 -41.60 -9.11
N LEU A 164 7.70 -40.46 -8.75
CA LEU A 164 8.94 -39.91 -9.32
C LEU A 164 10.18 -40.28 -8.48
N GLY A 165 10.22 -41.51 -7.96
CA GLY A 165 11.42 -42.08 -7.40
C GLY A 165 12.46 -42.31 -8.50
N CYS A 166 13.58 -41.59 -8.47
CA CYS A 166 14.78 -42.03 -9.16
C CYS A 166 15.24 -43.32 -8.47
N GLU A 167 15.08 -44.45 -9.15
CA GLU A 167 15.79 -45.68 -8.82
C GLU A 167 17.29 -45.40 -8.97
N PHE A 168 18.04 -45.55 -7.88
CA PHE A 168 19.50 -45.68 -7.86
C PHE A 168 19.86 -47.11 -7.50
#